data_AF-A0A077N6X9-F1
#
_entry.id   AF-A0A077N6X9-F1
#
_cell.length_a   1.000
_cell.length_b   1.000
_cell.length_c   1.000
_cell.angle_alpha   90.00
_cell.angle_beta   90.00
_cell.angle_gamma   90.00
#
_symmetry.space_group_name_H-M   'P 1'
#
loop_
_entity.id
_entity.type
_entity.pdbx_description
1 polymer ?
#
loop_
_entity_poly.entity_id
_entity_poly.type
_entity_poly.pdbx_seq_one_letter_code
_entity_poly.pdbx_strand_id
1 'polypeptide(L)'
;MKPIVEGMGMDWKSQLTKLNQRFSKGMVEITIPTKGGSQSMACLALRKLAGWLTTIYPNKVKPEIRDKVIRYQDECDDVLYDYWTKGIAVNPRKRSVMEELNQACADLKRDKQLASVFGTGLNEWKKVRPEHESKINKLVGQATDLLLDFVLAETGKGKTTRTQ
;
A
#
# COMPACT_ATOMS: atom_id res chain seq x y z
N MET A 1 18.64 0.08 -7.96
CA MET A 1 18.61 1.42 -7.35
C MET A 1 18.90 2.55 -8.33
N LYS A 2 19.89 2.42 -9.22
CA LYS A 2 20.27 3.44 -10.20
C LYS A 2 19.10 4.10 -10.97
N PRO A 3 18.13 3.35 -11.55
CA PRO A 3 17.02 3.97 -12.27
C PRO A 3 16.11 4.86 -11.42
N ILE A 4 15.96 4.55 -10.13
CA ILE A 4 15.13 5.34 -9.20
C ILE A 4 15.81 6.69 -8.94
N VAL A 5 17.11 6.64 -8.64
CA VAL A 5 17.91 7.84 -8.35
C VAL A 5 17.96 8.78 -9.55
N GLU A 6 18.24 8.25 -10.73
CA GLU A 6 18.28 9.02 -11.98
C GLU A 6 16.89 9.54 -12.39
N GLY A 7 15.84 8.73 -12.19
CA GLY A 7 14.46 9.16 -12.40
C GLY A 7 14.09 10.38 -11.56
N MET A 8 14.56 10.42 -10.31
CA MET A 8 14.39 11.55 -9.39
C MET A 8 15.28 12.76 -9.73
N GLY A 9 16.19 12.63 -10.70
CA GLY A 9 17.12 13.67 -11.17
C GLY A 9 18.32 13.90 -10.25
N MET A 10 18.71 12.86 -9.51
CA MET A 10 19.85 12.91 -8.61
C MET A 10 21.06 12.19 -9.21
N ASP A 11 22.27 12.58 -8.80
CA ASP A 11 23.49 11.87 -9.20
C ASP A 11 23.60 10.50 -8.52
N TRP A 12 23.74 9.46 -9.35
CA TRP A 12 23.87 8.08 -8.89
C TRP A 12 25.13 7.85 -8.06
N LYS A 13 26.28 8.38 -8.47
CA LYS A 13 27.57 8.09 -7.81
C LYS A 13 27.60 8.62 -6.37
N SER A 14 27.07 9.83 -6.18
CA SER A 14 26.89 10.45 -4.87
C SER A 14 25.93 9.66 -3.99
N GLN A 15 24.81 9.17 -4.55
CA GLN A 15 23.84 8.38 -3.79
C GLN A 15 24.35 6.98 -3.45
N LEU A 16 25.09 6.33 -4.35
CA LEU A 16 25.70 5.03 -4.10
C LEU A 16 26.66 5.09 -2.90
N THR A 17 27.45 6.17 -2.79
CA THR A 17 28.33 6.39 -1.63
C THR A 17 27.55 6.46 -0.32
N LYS A 18 26.43 7.21 -0.30
CA LYS A 18 25.54 7.33 0.87
C LYS A 18 24.87 6.00 1.22
N LEU A 19 24.43 5.27 0.20
CA LEU A 19 23.81 3.95 0.36
C LEU A 19 24.81 2.96 0.96
N ASN A 20 26.05 2.93 0.47
CA ASN A 20 27.10 2.08 1.01
C ASN A 20 27.46 2.45 2.46
N GLN A 21 27.43 3.73 2.84
CA GLN A 21 27.73 4.14 4.22
C GLN A 21 26.63 3.75 5.22
N ARG A 22 25.36 4.05 4.91
CA ARG A 22 24.24 3.89 5.87
C ARG A 22 23.47 2.58 5.72
N PHE A 23 23.47 2.00 4.53
CA PHE A 23 22.63 0.86 4.17
C PHE A 23 23.42 -0.36 3.66
N SER A 24 24.73 -0.43 3.93
CA SER A 24 25.61 -1.55 3.53
C SER A 24 25.01 -2.93 3.79
N LYS A 25 24.47 -3.16 4.99
CA LYS A 25 23.84 -4.44 5.38
C LYS A 25 22.60 -4.82 4.58
N GLY A 26 21.95 -3.85 3.93
CA GLY A 26 20.77 -4.05 3.10
C GLY A 26 21.03 -3.90 1.61
N MET A 27 22.29 -3.68 1.21
CA MET A 27 22.67 -3.52 -0.18
C MET A 27 23.28 -4.82 -0.70
N VAL A 28 22.83 -5.24 -1.88
CA VAL A 28 23.38 -6.40 -2.60
C VAL A 28 23.59 -6.00 -4.05
N GLU A 29 24.72 -6.39 -4.60
CA GLU A 29 24.99 -6.28 -6.02
C GLU A 29 24.59 -7.61 -6.69
N ILE A 30 23.65 -7.55 -7.62
CA ILE A 30 23.09 -8.72 -8.29
C ILE A 30 23.39 -8.61 -9.78
N THR A 31 23.97 -9.65 -10.35
CA THR A 31 24.14 -9.78 -11.79
C THR A 31 22.83 -10.20 -12.42
N ILE A 32 22.25 -9.34 -13.25
CA ILE A 32 21.00 -9.59 -13.94
C ILE A 32 21.29 -9.72 -15.44
N PRO A 33 20.86 -10.81 -16.10
CA PRO A 33 20.96 -10.92 -17.55
C PRO A 33 20.01 -9.93 -18.20
N THR A 34 20.54 -9.06 -19.06
CA THR A 34 19.76 -8.07 -19.82
C THR A 34 19.94 -8.31 -21.33
N LYS A 35 19.18 -7.60 -22.17
CA LYS A 35 19.32 -7.65 -23.63
C LYS A 35 20.75 -7.32 -24.12
N GLY A 36 21.52 -6.57 -23.34
CA GLY A 36 22.92 -6.22 -23.63
C GLY A 36 23.95 -7.09 -22.89
N GLY A 37 23.55 -8.22 -22.31
CA GLY A 37 24.42 -9.11 -21.52
C GLY A 37 24.22 -8.99 -20.02
N SER A 38 25.08 -9.66 -19.26
CA SER A 38 25.07 -9.62 -17.79
C SER A 38 25.43 -8.24 -17.28
N GLN A 39 24.49 -7.57 -16.60
CA GLN A 39 24.72 -6.27 -15.98
C GLN A 39 24.66 -6.39 -14.46
N SER A 40 25.64 -5.76 -13.81
CA SER A 40 25.66 -5.67 -12.36
C SER A 40 24.73 -4.56 -11.89
N MET A 41 23.77 -4.91 -11.03
CA MET A 41 22.78 -3.96 -10.50
C MET A 41 22.86 -3.88 -8.97
N ALA A 42 23.04 -2.67 -8.45
CA ALA A 42 22.92 -2.39 -7.03
C ALA A 42 21.44 -2.39 -6.60
N CYS A 43 21.10 -3.30 -5.68
CA CYS A 43 19.77 -3.51 -5.13
C CYS A 43 19.76 -3.17 -3.63
N LEU A 44 18.70 -2.52 -3.18
CA LEU A 44 18.45 -2.21 -1.78
C LEU A 44 17.28 -3.06 -1.29
N ALA A 45 17.41 -3.67 -0.11
CA ALA A 45 16.33 -4.39 0.52
C ALA A 45 15.09 -3.48 0.67
N LEU A 46 13.92 -3.97 0.25
CA LEU A 46 12.68 -3.17 0.17
C LEU A 46 12.32 -2.50 1.50
N ARG A 47 12.55 -3.18 2.63
CA ARG A 47 12.32 -2.62 3.98
C ARG A 47 13.16 -1.37 4.28
N LYS A 48 14.32 -1.21 3.65
CA LYS A 48 15.22 -0.06 3.83
C LYS A 48 14.94 1.09 2.85
N LEU A 49 14.09 0.88 1.84
CA LEU A 49 13.75 1.89 0.85
C LEU A 49 13.09 3.12 1.48
N ALA A 50 12.10 2.91 2.36
CA ALA A 50 11.43 4.00 3.07
C ALA A 50 12.43 4.83 3.89
N GLY A 51 13.33 4.15 4.61
CA GLY A 51 14.39 4.79 5.36
C GLY A 51 15.43 5.52 4.50
N TRP A 52 15.58 5.18 3.22
CA TRP A 52 16.41 5.94 2.29
C TRP A 52 15.67 7.18 1.76
N LEU A 53 14.39 7.07 1.43
CA LEU A 53 13.57 8.19 0.94
C LEU A 53 13.50 9.35 1.95
N THR A 54 13.47 9.05 3.24
CA THR A 54 13.51 10.08 4.31
C THR A 54 14.86 10.82 4.38
N THR A 55 15.93 10.30 3.79
CA THR A 55 17.25 10.97 3.76
C THR A 55 17.45 11.91 2.58
N ILE A 56 16.49 11.94 1.66
CA ILE A 56 16.58 12.73 0.43
C ILE A 56 16.24 14.19 0.74
N TYR A 57 17.14 15.09 0.35
CA TYR A 57 16.88 16.52 0.42
C TYR A 57 15.96 16.96 -0.73
N PRO A 58 14.79 17.59 -0.46
CA PRO A 58 13.84 18.02 -1.49
C PRO A 58 14.44 19.01 -2.52
N ASN A 59 15.45 19.77 -2.12
CA ASN A 59 16.14 20.72 -3.02
C ASN A 59 17.06 20.04 -4.03
N LYS A 60 17.41 18.76 -3.81
CA LYS A 60 18.30 17.98 -4.69
C LYS A 60 17.55 17.10 -5.69
N VAL A 61 16.22 17.08 -5.64
CA VAL A 61 15.35 16.41 -6.62
C VAL A 61 14.78 17.38 -7.63
N LYS A 62 14.30 16.83 -8.76
CA LYS A 62 13.60 17.60 -9.79
C LYS A 62 12.44 18.40 -9.16
N PRO A 63 12.22 19.65 -9.62
CA PRO A 63 11.16 20.50 -9.08
C PRO A 63 9.77 19.85 -9.20
N GLU A 64 9.51 19.12 -10.28
CA GLU A 64 8.24 18.43 -10.55
C GLU A 64 7.84 17.36 -9.51
N ILE A 65 8.82 16.78 -8.81
CA ILE A 65 8.58 15.72 -7.82
C ILE A 65 8.82 16.19 -6.39
N ARG A 66 9.31 17.42 -6.20
CA ARG A 66 9.69 17.96 -4.89
C ARG A 66 8.51 17.91 -3.91
N ASP A 67 7.35 18.38 -4.34
CA ASP A 67 6.15 18.42 -3.49
C ASP A 67 5.67 17.02 -3.08
N LYS A 68 5.88 16.02 -3.96
CA LYS A 68 5.55 14.62 -3.66
C LYS A 68 6.51 14.04 -2.62
N VAL A 69 7.79 14.39 -2.69
CA VAL A 69 8.79 13.96 -1.71
C VAL A 69 8.52 14.60 -0.35
N ILE A 70 8.20 15.90 -0.31
CA ILE A 70 7.85 16.60 0.93
C ILE A 70 6.63 15.97 1.57
N ARG A 71 5.54 15.81 0.81
CA ARG A 71 4.32 15.16 1.32
C ARG A 71 4.57 13.76 1.88
N TYR A 72 5.41 12.97 1.20
CA TYR A 72 5.80 11.66 1.69
C TYR A 72 6.57 11.72 3.01
N GLN A 73 7.46 12.69 3.17
CA GLN A 73 8.24 12.90 4.39
C GLN A 73 7.34 13.36 5.55
N ASP A 74 6.46 14.33 5.31
CA ASP A 74 5.48 14.79 6.30
C ASP A 74 4.59 13.64 6.78
N GLU A 75 4.09 12.80 5.86
CA GLU A 75 3.30 11.61 6.21
C GLU A 75 4.10 10.60 7.03
N CYS A 76 5.41 10.47 6.79
CA CYS A 76 6.26 9.59 7.59
C CYS A 76 6.44 10.12 9.01
N ASP A 77 6.54 11.44 9.17
CA ASP A 77 6.67 12.08 10.48
C ASP A 77 5.38 11.92 11.30
N ASP A 78 4.22 12.14 10.68
CA ASP A 78 2.91 11.89 11.31
C ASP A 78 2.75 10.42 11.72
N VAL A 79 3.10 9.48 10.84
CA VAL A 79 3.03 8.04 11.13
C VAL A 79 3.96 7.65 12.28
N LEU A 80 5.16 8.22 12.31
CA LEU A 80 6.12 7.97 13.38
C LEU A 80 5.60 8.52 14.71
N TYR A 81 5.06 9.75 14.70
CA TYR A 81 4.46 10.37 15.87
C TYR A 81 3.27 9.57 16.40
N ASP A 82 2.33 9.20 15.53
CA ASP A 82 1.15 8.43 15.90
C ASP A 82 1.53 7.06 16.48
N TYR A 83 2.52 6.39 15.88
CA TYR A 83 3.01 5.12 16.41
C TYR A 83 3.57 5.26 17.83
N TRP A 84 4.39 6.28 18.10
CA TRP A 84 5.00 6.45 19.43
C TRP A 84 4.06 7.03 20.49
N THR A 85 3.08 7.86 20.10
CA THR A 85 2.16 8.52 21.04
C THR A 85 0.87 7.74 21.28
N LYS A 86 0.29 7.13 20.24
CA LYS A 86 -0.99 6.39 20.30
C LYS A 86 -0.76 4.88 20.33
N GLY A 87 0.45 4.42 20.05
CA GLY A 87 0.82 2.99 19.98
C GLY A 87 0.45 2.31 18.65
N ILE A 88 -0.33 2.97 17.80
CA ILE A 88 -0.84 2.43 16.53
C ILE A 88 -0.81 3.53 15.48
N ALA A 89 -0.24 3.23 14.30
CA ALA A 89 -0.35 4.06 13.11
C ALA A 89 -1.19 3.35 12.05
N VAL A 90 -2.23 4.02 11.56
CA VAL A 90 -3.18 3.46 10.57
C VAL A 90 -3.04 4.23 9.26
N ASN A 91 -2.85 3.52 8.16
CA ASN A 91 -2.85 4.14 6.84
C ASN A 91 -4.30 4.28 6.33
N PRO A 92 -4.85 5.50 6.22
CA PRO A 92 -6.24 5.71 5.82
C PRO A 92 -6.52 5.29 4.37
N ARG A 93 -5.49 5.20 3.51
CA ARG A 93 -5.59 4.74 2.11
C ARG A 93 -5.65 3.22 2.00
N LYS A 94 -5.21 2.52 3.03
CA LYS A 94 -5.34 1.07 3.20
C LYS A 94 -6.41 0.76 4.22
N ARG A 95 -7.53 1.49 4.22
CA ARG A 95 -8.70 1.07 4.97
C ARG A 95 -8.95 -0.39 4.56
N SER A 96 -8.89 -1.30 5.53
CA SER A 96 -8.99 -2.72 5.23
C SER A 96 -10.32 -2.92 4.51
N VAL A 97 -10.32 -3.64 3.40
CA VAL A 97 -11.58 -4.00 2.72
C VAL A 97 -12.54 -4.66 3.72
N MET A 98 -11.99 -5.35 4.73
CA MET A 98 -12.73 -5.92 5.85
C MET A 98 -13.37 -4.86 6.77
N GLU A 99 -12.70 -3.74 7.03
CA GLU A 99 -13.22 -2.62 7.81
C GLU A 99 -14.38 -1.94 7.06
N GLU A 100 -14.22 -1.71 5.76
CA GLU A 100 -15.27 -1.15 4.90
C GLU A 100 -16.47 -2.07 4.78
N LEU A 101 -16.23 -3.39 4.69
CA LEU A 101 -17.26 -4.40 4.66
C LEU A 101 -18.04 -4.45 5.99
N ASN A 102 -17.34 -4.44 7.13
CA ASN A 102 -17.97 -4.43 8.45
C ASN A 102 -18.86 -3.19 8.63
N GLN A 103 -18.39 -2.03 8.19
CA GLN A 103 -19.19 -0.80 8.25
C GLN A 103 -20.41 -0.87 7.33
N ALA A 104 -20.25 -1.35 6.08
CA ALA A 104 -21.36 -1.50 5.13
C ALA A 104 -22.44 -2.48 5.63
N CYS A 105 -22.03 -3.58 6.28
CA CYS A 105 -22.94 -4.52 6.93
C CYS A 105 -23.66 -3.91 8.14
N ALA A 106 -22.98 -3.07 8.93
CA ALA A 106 -23.58 -2.36 10.06
C ALA A 106 -24.62 -1.33 9.57
N ASP A 107 -24.34 -0.61 8.49
CA ASP A 107 -25.26 0.37 7.88
C ASP A 107 -26.52 -0.32 7.36
N LEU A 108 -26.38 -1.41 6.58
CA LEU A 108 -27.51 -2.23 6.12
C LEU A 108 -28.39 -2.71 7.28
N LYS A 109 -27.78 -3.14 8.39
CA LYS A 109 -28.52 -3.62 9.56
C LYS A 109 -29.31 -2.50 10.25
N ARG A 110 -28.73 -1.30 10.35
CA ARG A 110 -29.41 -0.10 10.91
C ARG A 110 -30.58 0.33 10.04
N ASP A 111 -30.37 0.42 8.74
CA ASP A 111 -31.40 0.89 7.80
C ASP A 111 -32.55 -0.11 7.67
N LYS A 112 -32.26 -1.42 7.74
CA LYS A 112 -33.29 -2.47 7.83
C LYS A 112 -34.13 -2.34 9.10
N GLN A 113 -33.49 -2.05 10.24
CA GLN A 113 -34.20 -1.83 11.51
C GLN A 113 -35.09 -0.58 11.43
N LEU A 114 -34.58 0.52 10.88
CA LEU A 114 -35.34 1.75 10.69
C LEU A 114 -36.56 1.53 9.77
N ALA A 115 -36.37 0.82 8.66
CA ALA A 115 -37.43 0.48 7.72
C ALA A 115 -38.53 -0.42 8.33
N SER A 116 -38.17 -1.25 9.31
CA SER A 116 -39.12 -2.12 10.00
C SER A 116 -40.04 -1.35 10.97
N VAL A 117 -39.66 -0.14 11.38
CA VAL A 117 -40.40 0.67 12.36
C VAL A 117 -41.43 1.60 11.67
N PHE A 118 -41.25 1.91 10.38
CA PHE A 118 -42.08 2.88 9.65
C PHE A 118 -42.67 2.30 8.34
N GLY A 119 -43.98 2.44 8.12
CA GLY A 119 -44.65 1.98 6.89
C GLY A 119 -44.15 2.65 5.61
N THR A 120 -43.76 3.93 5.68
CA THR A 120 -43.08 4.66 4.58
C THR A 120 -41.63 4.23 4.41
N GLY A 121 -40.97 3.81 5.50
CA GLY A 121 -39.60 3.30 5.49
C GLY A 121 -39.43 2.00 4.70
N LEU A 122 -40.48 1.16 4.61
CA LEU A 122 -40.45 -0.07 3.82
C LEU A 122 -40.33 0.18 2.31
N ASN A 123 -40.97 1.23 1.79
CA ASN A 123 -40.90 1.58 0.37
C ASN A 123 -39.55 2.20 0.00
N GLU A 124 -38.98 3.04 0.86
CA GLU A 124 -37.63 3.58 0.70
C GLU A 124 -36.57 2.49 0.84
N TRP A 125 -36.75 1.55 1.77
CA TRP A 125 -35.88 0.38 1.93
C TRP A 125 -35.80 -0.48 0.66
N LYS A 126 -36.91 -0.68 -0.05
CA LYS A 126 -36.90 -1.41 -1.33
C LYS A 126 -36.00 -0.74 -2.39
N LYS A 127 -35.84 0.58 -2.34
CA LYS A 127 -34.96 1.34 -3.24
C LYS A 127 -33.50 1.30 -2.78
N VAL A 128 -33.26 1.46 -1.47
CA VAL A 128 -31.92 1.62 -0.88
C VAL A 128 -31.21 0.26 -0.68
N ARG A 129 -31.94 -0.80 -0.33
CA ARG A 129 -31.40 -2.16 -0.14
C ARG A 129 -30.49 -2.67 -1.27
N PRO A 130 -30.87 -2.61 -2.57
CA PRO A 130 -30.00 -3.11 -3.64
C PRO A 130 -28.66 -2.35 -3.73
N GLU A 131 -28.61 -1.08 -3.34
CA GLU A 131 -27.37 -0.29 -3.32
C GLU A 131 -26.41 -0.80 -2.23
N HIS A 132 -26.93 -1.09 -1.03
CA HIS A 132 -26.13 -1.71 0.03
C HIS A 132 -25.69 -3.13 -0.34
N GLU A 133 -26.57 -3.96 -0.92
CA GLU A 133 -26.23 -5.32 -1.34
C GLU A 133 -25.15 -5.31 -2.44
N SER A 134 -25.25 -4.41 -3.41
CA SER A 134 -24.23 -4.22 -4.45
C SER A 134 -22.87 -3.80 -3.86
N LYS A 135 -22.87 -2.84 -2.92
CA LYS A 135 -21.67 -2.37 -2.23
C LYS A 135 -21.01 -3.48 -1.41
N ILE A 136 -21.79 -4.26 -0.67
CA ILE A 136 -21.32 -5.41 0.12
C ILE A 136 -20.73 -6.48 -0.80
N ASN A 137 -21.43 -6.87 -1.86
CA ASN A 137 -20.95 -7.89 -2.79
C ASN A 137 -19.64 -7.48 -3.48
N LYS A 138 -19.49 -6.19 -3.82
CA LYS A 138 -18.24 -5.65 -4.37
C LYS A 138 -17.08 -5.74 -3.38
N LEU A 139 -17.32 -5.35 -2.11
CA LEU A 139 -16.31 -5.42 -1.05
C LEU A 139 -15.94 -6.86 -0.71
N VAL A 140 -16.91 -7.79 -0.71
CA VAL A 140 -16.66 -9.23 -0.54
C VAL A 140 -15.79 -9.77 -1.68
N GLY A 141 -16.07 -9.38 -2.94
CA GLY A 141 -15.23 -9.76 -4.09
C GLY A 141 -13.79 -9.26 -3.92
N GLN A 142 -13.62 -7.98 -3.58
CA GLN A 142 -12.30 -7.38 -3.33
C GLN A 142 -11.55 -8.04 -2.17
N ALA A 143 -12.25 -8.42 -1.09
CA ALA A 143 -11.66 -9.13 0.04
C ALA A 143 -11.21 -10.54 -0.37
N THR A 144 -11.98 -11.21 -1.22
CA THR A 144 -11.67 -12.56 -1.74
C THR A 144 -10.45 -12.52 -2.65
N ASP A 145 -10.35 -11.52 -3.52
CA ASP A 145 -9.18 -11.31 -4.40
C ASP A 145 -7.91 -11.00 -3.59
N LEU A 146 -8.02 -10.16 -2.55
CA LEU A 146 -6.89 -9.89 -1.64
C LEU A 146 -6.44 -11.14 -0.87
N LEU A 147 -7.38 -11.98 -0.45
CA LEU A 147 -7.09 -13.27 0.18
C LEU A 147 -6.39 -14.22 -0.80
N LEU A 148 -6.86 -14.30 -2.04
CA LEU A 148 -6.23 -15.10 -3.09
C LEU A 148 -4.81 -14.62 -3.40
N ASP A 149 -4.59 -13.31 -3.52
CA ASP A 149 -3.25 -12.74 -3.73
C ASP A 149 -2.32 -12.99 -2.54
N PHE A 150 -2.83 -12.94 -1.32
CA PHE A 150 -2.07 -13.27 -0.11
C PHE A 150 -1.69 -14.76 -0.06
N VAL A 151 -2.66 -15.66 -0.33
CA VAL A 151 -2.43 -17.10 -0.39
C VAL A 151 -1.44 -17.47 -1.51
N LEU A 152 -1.53 -16.83 -2.69
CA LEU A 152 -0.59 -17.02 -3.79
C LEU A 152 0.80 -16.44 -3.50
N ALA A 153 0.88 -15.39 -2.67
CA ALA A 153 2.16 -14.85 -2.18
C ALA A 153 2.83 -15.79 -1.17
N GLU A 154 2.06 -16.50 -0.33
CA GLU A 154 2.59 -17.49 0.62
C GLU A 154 2.93 -18.84 -0.03
N THR A 155 2.12 -19.30 -0.99
CA THR A 155 2.29 -20.61 -1.65
C THR A 155 3.11 -20.57 -2.93
N GLY A 156 3.37 -19.37 -3.45
CA GLY A 156 4.06 -19.12 -4.72
C GLY A 156 3.17 -19.38 -5.94
N LYS A 157 3.33 -18.57 -7.00
CA LYS A 157 2.64 -18.77 -8.30
C LYS A 157 3.04 -20.11 -8.91
N GLY A 158 2.33 -21.18 -8.56
CA GLY A 158 2.56 -22.51 -9.14
C GLY A 158 2.29 -23.72 -8.23
N LYS A 159 1.96 -23.55 -6.94
CA LYS A 159 1.61 -24.69 -6.06
C LYS A 159 0.18 -24.60 -5.56
N THR A 160 -0.80 -24.79 -6.45
CA THR A 160 -2.12 -25.25 -6.03
C THR A 160 -2.01 -26.73 -5.65
N THR A 161 -1.59 -27.04 -4.42
CA THR A 161 -1.81 -28.38 -3.88
C THR A 161 -3.30 -28.53 -3.62
N ARG A 162 -3.98 -29.14 -4.58
CA ARG A 162 -5.31 -29.72 -4.41
C ARG A 162 -5.21 -30.76 -3.30
N THR A 163 -5.58 -30.40 -2.08
CA THR A 163 -5.83 -31.37 -1.00
C THR A 163 -7.07 -32.18 -1.40
N GLN A 164 -6.88 -33.50 -1.46
CA GLN A 164 -7.97 -34.49 -1.45
C GLN A 164 -8.75 -34.41 -0.13
#